data_AF-A0A3D5J6G5-F1
#
_entry.id   AF-A0A3D5J6G5-F1
#
_cell.length_a   1.000
_cell.length_b   1.000
_cell.length_c   1.000
_cell.angle_alpha   90.00
_cell.angle_beta   90.00
_cell.angle_gamma   90.00
#
_symmetry.space_group_name_H-M   'P 1'
#
loop_
_entity.id
_entity.type
_entity.pdbx_description
1 polymer ?
#
loop_
_entity_poly.entity_id
_entity_poly.type
_entity_poly.pdbx_seq_one_letter_code
_entity_poly.pdbx_strand_id
1 'polypeptide(L)'
;MKNYLTREEYGQFPEVEPDLRLSYGLKADQFGDLYLPFEEGLHPVVILLHGGCWRNRFGLEPLGRVAQVLRQIGIAVWNLEYQRLGQGGGWPSTMQDVAR
;
A
#
# COMPACT_ATOMS: atom_id res chain seq x y z
N MET A 1 28.00 -11.75 9.61
CA MET A 1 27.27 -10.75 8.78
C MET A 1 25.90 -10.54 9.41
N LYS A 2 25.44 -9.29 9.57
CA LYS A 2 24.08 -9.02 10.08
C LYS A 2 23.10 -9.18 8.92
N ASN A 3 22.13 -10.09 9.05
CA ASN A 3 21.11 -10.38 8.04
C ASN A 3 19.75 -9.70 8.37
N TYR A 4 19.77 -8.52 9.00
CA TYR A 4 18.53 -7.83 9.38
C TYR A 4 18.34 -6.60 8.53
N LEU A 5 17.12 -6.44 8.01
CA LEU A 5 16.67 -5.24 7.33
C LEU A 5 16.47 -4.11 8.34
N THR A 6 17.11 -2.97 8.10
CA THR A 6 16.89 -1.73 8.85
C THR A 6 15.68 -0.96 8.32
N ARG A 7 15.19 -0.02 9.12
CA ARG A 7 14.09 0.88 8.73
C ARG A 7 14.47 1.72 7.50
N GLU A 8 15.71 2.23 7.47
CA GLU A 8 16.23 3.03 6.37
C GLU A 8 16.30 2.22 5.07
N GLU A 9 16.79 0.98 5.13
CA GLU A 9 16.82 0.09 3.96
C GLU A 9 15.41 -0.26 3.47
N TYR A 10 14.44 -0.49 4.37
CA TYR A 10 13.05 -0.70 4.00
C TYR A 10 12.44 0.50 3.25
N GLY A 11 12.74 1.72 3.71
CA GLY A 11 12.27 2.95 3.08
C GLY A 11 12.97 3.31 1.76
N GLN A 12 13.98 2.54 1.36
CA GLN A 12 14.73 2.71 0.10
C GLN A 12 14.44 1.61 -0.92
N PHE A 13 13.45 0.75 -0.65
CA PHE A 13 13.03 -0.23 -1.62
C PHE A 13 12.61 0.46 -2.93
N PRO A 14 13.04 -0.07 -4.09
CA PRO A 14 12.66 0.51 -5.36
C PRO A 14 11.14 0.49 -5.50
N GLU A 15 10.62 1.60 -6.01
CA GLU A 15 9.21 1.72 -6.36
C GLU A 15 8.85 0.70 -7.44
N VAL A 16 7.65 0.15 -7.33
CA VAL A 16 7.07 -0.72 -8.36
C VAL A 16 5.83 -0.02 -8.88
N GLU A 17 5.89 0.33 -10.16
CA GLU A 17 4.79 1.00 -10.85
C GLU A 17 3.51 0.16 -10.77
N PRO A 18 2.39 0.75 -10.31
CA PRO A 18 1.08 0.10 -10.35
C PRO A 18 0.52 0.08 -11.77
N ASP A 19 -0.45 -0.80 -12.01
CA ASP A 19 -1.19 -0.76 -13.28
C ASP A 19 -2.15 0.44 -13.31
N LEU A 20 -2.76 0.77 -12.16
CA LEU A 20 -3.66 1.91 -11.98
C LEU A 20 -3.52 2.50 -10.57
N ARG A 21 -3.65 3.82 -10.45
CA ARG A 21 -3.88 4.51 -9.18
C ARG A 21 -5.33 5.00 -9.11
N LEU A 22 -6.06 4.58 -8.09
CA LEU A 22 -7.48 4.86 -7.93
C LEU A 22 -7.75 5.57 -6.61
N SER A 23 -8.46 6.69 -6.65
CA SER A 23 -8.96 7.36 -5.44
C SER A 23 -10.17 6.59 -4.89
N TYR A 24 -10.18 6.33 -3.59
CA TYR A 24 -11.35 5.78 -2.87
C TYR A 24 -12.10 6.84 -2.07
N GLY A 25 -11.60 8.08 -2.06
CA GLY A 25 -12.24 9.19 -1.37
C GLY A 25 -11.81 10.55 -1.92
N LEU A 26 -12.23 11.62 -1.23
CA LEU A 26 -12.05 13.01 -1.65
C LEU A 26 -10.75 13.65 -1.11
N LYS A 27 -10.04 12.99 -0.19
CA LYS A 27 -8.80 13.50 0.40
C LYS A 27 -7.59 13.05 -0.41
N ALA A 28 -6.51 13.83 -0.34
CA ALA A 28 -5.29 13.57 -1.10
C ALA A 28 -4.63 12.22 -0.77
N ASP A 29 -4.73 11.76 0.48
CA ASP A 29 -4.20 10.47 0.93
C ASP A 29 -5.20 9.31 0.76
N GLN A 30 -6.39 9.54 0.18
CA GLN A 30 -7.41 8.50 -0.01
C GLN A 30 -7.31 7.86 -1.40
N PHE A 31 -6.22 7.14 -1.64
CA PHE A 31 -5.99 6.42 -2.88
C PHE A 31 -5.33 5.06 -2.65
N GLY A 32 -5.37 4.22 -3.67
CA GLY A 32 -4.62 2.97 -3.68
C GLY A 32 -4.10 2.62 -5.05
N ASP A 33 -3.01 1.89 -5.03
CA ASP A 33 -2.31 1.36 -6.18
C ASP A 33 -2.80 -0.06 -6.46
N LEU A 34 -3.36 -0.25 -7.64
CA LEU A 34 -3.92 -1.51 -8.11
C LEU A 34 -2.88 -2.25 -8.95
N TYR A 35 -2.65 -3.51 -8.57
CA TYR A 35 -1.79 -4.44 -9.26
C TYR A 35 -2.61 -5.66 -9.70
N LEU A 36 -2.68 -5.90 -11.01
CA LEU A 36 -3.49 -6.95 -11.61
C LEU A 36 -2.63 -8.15 -12.02
N PRO A 37 -3.11 -9.39 -11.87
CA PRO A 37 -2.49 -10.54 -12.52
C PRO A 37 -2.42 -10.35 -14.04
N PHE A 38 -1.49 -11.04 -14.69
CA PHE A 38 -1.31 -10.95 -16.14
C PHE A 38 -2.35 -11.76 -16.93
N GLU A 39 -2.93 -12.78 -16.31
CA GLU A 39 -3.98 -13.60 -16.89
C GLU A 39 -5.34 -12.90 -16.76
N GLU A 40 -6.20 -13.04 -17.77
CA GLU A 40 -7.56 -12.52 -17.71
C GLU A 40 -8.45 -13.40 -16.81
N GLY A 41 -9.40 -12.80 -16.09
CA GLY A 41 -10.44 -13.53 -15.37
C GLY A 41 -10.78 -12.94 -14.01
N LEU A 42 -11.43 -13.75 -13.19
CA LEU A 42 -11.71 -13.43 -11.79
C LEU A 42 -10.51 -13.84 -10.93
N HIS A 43 -10.02 -12.91 -10.11
CA HIS A 43 -8.88 -13.13 -9.23
C HIS A 43 -9.29 -12.91 -7.78
N PRO A 44 -8.69 -13.65 -6.82
CA PRO A 44 -8.74 -13.25 -5.43
C PRO A 44 -8.11 -11.86 -5.26
N VAL A 45 -8.64 -11.09 -4.30
CA VAL A 45 -8.17 -9.73 -4.00
C VAL A 45 -7.56 -9.70 -2.62
N VAL A 46 -6.38 -9.08 -2.50
CA VAL A 46 -5.74 -8.75 -1.24
C VAL A 46 -5.65 -7.23 -1.11
N ILE A 47 -6.09 -6.71 0.04
CA ILE A 47 -5.87 -5.31 0.42
C ILE A 47 -4.62 -5.25 1.29
N LEU A 48 -3.69 -4.38 0.93
CA LEU A 48 -2.50 -4.09 1.73
C LEU A 48 -2.63 -2.72 2.39
N LEU A 49 -2.33 -2.69 3.68
CA LEU A 49 -2.24 -1.48 4.48
C LEU A 49 -0.83 -1.40 5.06
N HIS A 50 -0.08 -0.35 4.71
CA HIS A 50 1.27 -0.20 5.23
C HIS A 50 1.27 0.15 6.73
N GLY A 51 2.39 -0.16 7.40
CA GLY A 51 2.61 0.20 8.80
C GLY A 51 3.23 1.58 8.97
N GLY A 52 4.07 1.75 10.00
CA GLY A 52 4.80 3.01 10.26
C GLY A 52 4.25 3.84 11.42
N CYS A 53 3.44 3.23 12.30
CA CYS A 53 2.83 3.88 13.46
C CYS A 53 2.03 5.15 13.08
N TRP A 54 1.40 5.13 11.90
CA TRP A 54 0.69 6.27 11.30
C TRP A 54 1.53 7.53 11.12
N ARG A 55 2.86 7.45 11.14
CA ARG A 55 3.73 8.60 10.90
C ARG A 55 3.80 8.88 9.41
N ASN A 56 3.74 10.14 9.01
CA ASN A 56 3.84 10.60 7.62
C ASN A 56 5.27 10.53 7.02
N ARG A 57 6.15 9.65 7.55
CA ARG A 57 7.53 9.48 7.04
C ARG A 57 7.61 8.47 5.90
N PHE A 58 6.65 7.54 5.82
CA PHE A 58 6.59 6.53 4.76
C PHE A 58 5.14 6.40 4.30
N GLY A 59 4.95 6.10 3.02
CA GLY A 59 3.66 5.76 2.43
C GLY A 59 3.59 4.30 2.04
N LEU A 60 2.72 4.01 1.06
CA LEU A 60 2.43 2.68 0.55
C LEU A 60 3.58 2.03 -0.26
N GLU A 61 4.55 2.82 -0.71
CA GLU A 61 5.52 2.45 -1.75
C GLU A 61 6.31 1.16 -1.43
N PRO A 62 6.81 0.93 -0.21
CA PRO A 62 7.57 -0.27 0.09
C PRO A 62 6.77 -1.57 -0.07
N LEU A 63 5.44 -1.53 0.08
CA LEU A 63 4.57 -2.69 -0.13
C LEU A 63 4.29 -2.99 -1.60
N GLY A 64 4.66 -2.11 -2.54
CA GLY A 64 4.55 -2.37 -3.98
C GLY A 64 5.31 -3.63 -4.42
N ARG A 65 6.43 -3.96 -3.74
CA ARG A 65 7.17 -5.22 -3.97
C ARG A 65 6.39 -6.46 -3.54
N VAL A 66 5.61 -6.36 -2.45
CA VAL A 66 4.73 -7.45 -2.02
C VAL A 66 3.59 -7.61 -3.03
N ALA A 67 3.01 -6.50 -3.48
CA ALA A 67 1.99 -6.51 -4.53
C ALA A 67 2.51 -7.14 -5.83
N GLN A 68 3.74 -6.85 -6.24
CA GLN A 68 4.40 -7.46 -7.40
C GLN A 68 4.49 -9.00 -7.30
N VAL A 69 4.87 -9.52 -6.14
CA VAL A 69 4.98 -10.97 -5.94
C VAL A 69 3.60 -11.63 -5.94
N LEU A 70 2.61 -10.99 -5.30
CA LEU A 70 1.24 -11.48 -5.25
C LEU A 70 0.57 -11.51 -6.63
N ARG A 71 0.76 -10.47 -7.47
CA ARG A 71 0.22 -10.46 -8.84
C ARG A 71 0.82 -11.57 -9.72
N GLN A 72 2.10 -11.90 -9.51
CA GLN A 72 2.77 -12.98 -10.25
C GLN A 72 2.21 -14.37 -9.94
N ILE A 73 1.53 -14.53 -8.81
CA ILE A 73 0.86 -15.79 -8.42
C ILE A 73 -0.66 -15.74 -8.57
N GLY A 74 -1.18 -14.81 -9.39
CA GLY A 74 -2.60 -14.78 -9.74
C GLY A 74 -3.51 -14.02 -8.77
N ILE A 75 -2.96 -13.20 -7.87
CA ILE A 75 -3.72 -12.43 -6.88
C ILE A 75 -3.73 -10.94 -7.26
N ALA A 76 -4.92 -10.35 -7.39
CA ALA A 76 -5.04 -8.90 -7.53
C ALA A 76 -4.78 -8.21 -6.20
N VAL A 77 -4.05 -7.10 -6.21
CA VAL A 77 -3.67 -6.40 -4.99
C VAL A 77 -4.07 -4.95 -5.06
N TRP A 78 -4.72 -4.47 -4.01
CA TRP A 78 -4.99 -3.06 -3.80
C TRP A 78 -4.18 -2.56 -2.61
N ASN A 79 -3.10 -1.83 -2.89
CA ASN A 79 -2.18 -1.30 -1.88
C ASN A 79 -2.55 0.14 -1.54
N LEU A 80 -3.12 0.37 -0.35
CA LEU A 80 -3.73 1.65 -0.01
C LEU A 80 -2.75 2.59 0.69
N GLU A 81 -2.86 3.87 0.34
CA GLU A 81 -2.50 4.98 1.22
C GLU A 81 -3.73 5.37 2.05
N TYR A 82 -3.50 6.06 3.17
CA TYR A 82 -4.54 6.55 4.04
C TYR A 82 -4.08 7.79 4.79
N GLN A 83 -4.98 8.57 5.38
CA GLN A 83 -4.59 9.73 6.17
C GLN A 83 -3.72 9.31 7.37
N ARG A 84 -2.52 9.92 7.48
CA ARG A 84 -1.53 9.69 8.55
C ARG A 84 -1.56 10.85 9.58
N LEU A 85 -0.79 10.73 10.66
CA LEU A 85 -0.66 11.78 11.68
C LEU A 85 -0.19 13.10 11.04
N GLY A 86 -0.87 14.19 11.37
CA GLY A 86 -0.65 15.52 10.76
C GLY A 86 -1.41 15.75 9.45
N GLN A 87 -2.06 14.72 8.89
CA GLN A 87 -2.86 14.79 7.66
C GLN A 87 -4.34 14.42 7.88
N GLY A 88 -4.80 14.39 9.13
CA GLY A 88 -6.17 13.99 9.51
C GLY A 88 -6.30 12.52 9.94
N GLY A 89 -5.19 11.78 9.94
CA GLY A 89 -5.12 10.40 10.42
C GLY A 89 -4.85 10.24 11.91
N GLY A 90 -4.47 9.01 12.29
CA GLY A 90 -4.30 8.57 13.67
C GLY A 90 -5.51 7.77 14.16
N TRP A 91 -5.44 7.26 15.39
CA TRP A 91 -6.57 6.58 15.98
C TRP A 91 -7.71 7.56 16.31
N PRO A 92 -8.99 7.25 15.99
CA PRO A 92 -9.47 6.10 15.20
C PRO A 92 -9.57 6.38 13.69
N SER A 93 -9.35 7.63 13.29
CA SER A 93 -9.58 8.16 11.94
C SER A 93 -8.95 7.33 10.83
N THR A 94 -7.70 6.87 10.96
CA THR A 94 -7.02 6.08 9.91
C THR A 94 -7.77 4.78 9.59
N MET A 95 -8.28 4.07 10.60
CA MET A 95 -9.04 2.84 10.35
C MET A 95 -10.42 3.14 9.77
N GLN A 96 -11.05 4.24 10.19
CA GLN A 96 -12.31 4.69 9.61
C GLN A 96 -12.15 5.20 8.18
N ASP A 97 -10.95 5.66 7.83
CA ASP A 97 -10.61 6.14 6.51
C ASP A 97 -10.64 5.01 5.49
N VAL A 98 -9.95 3.90 5.80
CA VAL A 98 -9.86 2.73 4.92
C VAL A 98 -11.10 1.84 4.91
N ALA A 99 -11.98 1.96 5.90
CA ALA A 99 -13.18 1.13 6.06
C ALA A 99 -14.45 1.70 5.38
N ARG A 100 -14.29 2.68 4.48
CA ARG A 100 -15.40 3.36 3.79
C ARG A 100 -16.05 2.53 2.69
#